data_AF-A0A358SV63-F1
#
_entry.id   AF-A0A358SV63-F1
#
_cell.length_a   1.000
_cell.length_b   1.000
_cell.length_c   1.000
_cell.angle_alpha   90.00
_cell.angle_beta   90.00
_cell.angle_gamma   90.00
#
_symmetry.space_group_name_H-M   'P 1'
#
loop_
_entity.id
_entity.type
_entity.pdbx_description
1 polymer ?
#
loop_
_entity_poly.entity_id
_entity_poly.type
_entity_poly.pdbx_seq_one_letter_code
_entity_poly.pdbx_strand_id
1 'polypeptide(L)'
;MLGRVDPQGSLLETRHMRRHLVTKGSFYERLADHGHEVICDGDFAHLYSEGKGRPSVPPSVMLRAMMCATHDRTSDAETSRRTRVDSDWKAAMGVDDWFEGIGATTFSLMRARMVAHDADGALFEKTLERAVKKGIFKEPLTAIIDSSPVHGAGAVADTYELVRKMMGRLARALGGHFDAGLRAKALELAAAKPDIDWQDAAVRKEHLGELVELAATLLGTAAAEPELAADAD
;
A
#
# COMPACT_ATOMS: atom_id res chain seq x y z
N MET A 1 -8.58 -7.95 -19.61
CA MET A 1 -7.78 -7.60 -20.80
C MET A 1 -7.11 -6.25 -20.58
N LEU A 2 -5.90 -6.04 -21.14
CA LEU A 2 -5.18 -4.76 -21.06
C LEU A 2 -5.94 -3.67 -21.82
N GLY A 3 -6.30 -2.58 -21.15
CA GLY A 3 -6.70 -1.33 -21.82
C GLY A 3 -5.49 -0.59 -22.37
N ARG A 4 -5.63 0.06 -23.52
CA ARG A 4 -4.57 0.86 -24.15
C ARG A 4 -5.11 2.25 -24.50
N VAL A 5 -4.29 3.27 -24.27
CA VAL A 5 -4.50 4.60 -24.84
C VAL A 5 -4.14 4.56 -26.32
N ASP A 6 -4.88 5.31 -27.14
CA ASP A 6 -4.54 5.51 -28.54
C ASP A 6 -3.21 6.28 -28.64
N PRO A 7 -2.17 5.76 -29.34
CA PRO A 7 -0.91 6.48 -29.52
C PRO A 7 -1.05 7.84 -30.20
N GLN A 8 -2.12 8.06 -30.99
CA GLN A 8 -2.41 9.35 -31.60
C GLN A 8 -3.00 10.36 -30.62
N GLY A 9 -3.47 9.89 -29.46
CA GLY A 9 -4.18 10.69 -28.46
C GLY A 9 -5.55 11.16 -28.96
N SER A 10 -6.23 11.95 -28.12
CA SER A 10 -7.47 12.61 -28.50
C SER A 10 -7.26 14.11 -28.66
N LEU A 11 -7.80 14.70 -29.73
CA LEU A 11 -7.85 16.15 -29.90
C LEU A 11 -8.71 16.82 -28.82
N LEU A 12 -9.58 16.05 -28.18
CA LEU A 12 -10.49 16.50 -27.13
C LEU A 12 -9.89 16.36 -25.72
N GLU A 13 -8.61 15.97 -25.61
CA GLU A 13 -7.92 15.88 -24.33
C GLU A 13 -7.99 17.21 -23.59
N THR A 14 -8.18 17.13 -22.28
CA THR A 14 -8.34 18.31 -21.42
C THR A 14 -7.14 19.25 -21.53
N ARG A 15 -5.93 18.73 -21.74
CA ARG A 15 -4.71 19.53 -21.94
C ARG A 15 -4.75 20.43 -23.18
N HIS A 16 -5.52 20.07 -24.20
CA HIS A 16 -5.69 20.84 -25.44
C HIS A 16 -6.91 21.74 -25.33
N MET A 17 -8.08 21.14 -25.09
CA MET A 17 -9.38 21.84 -25.10
C MET A 17 -9.57 22.81 -23.94
N ARG A 18 -9.03 22.45 -22.77
CA ARG A 18 -9.17 23.22 -21.52
C ARG A 18 -7.80 23.64 -20.98
N ARG A 19 -6.83 23.88 -21.87
CA ARG A 19 -5.46 24.32 -21.50
C ARG A 19 -5.41 25.53 -20.57
N HIS A 20 -6.43 26.40 -20.64
CA HIS A 20 -6.56 27.59 -19.81
C HIS A 20 -7.02 27.31 -18.37
N LEU A 21 -7.59 26.12 -18.11
CA LEU A 21 -7.94 25.66 -16.76
C LEU A 21 -6.82 24.86 -16.10
N VAL A 22 -5.79 24.48 -16.86
CA VAL A 22 -4.62 23.78 -16.34
C VAL A 22 -3.65 24.78 -15.74
N THR A 23 -3.29 24.58 -14.48
CA THR A 23 -2.41 25.46 -13.72
C THR A 23 -1.01 25.49 -14.34
N LYS A 24 -0.56 26.67 -14.78
CA LYS A 24 0.72 26.85 -15.47
C LYS A 24 1.92 26.62 -14.56
N GLY A 25 2.94 25.94 -15.10
CA GLY A 25 4.16 25.57 -14.37
C GLY A 25 3.93 24.56 -13.24
N SER A 26 2.72 24.02 -13.12
CA SER A 26 2.38 23.05 -12.08
C SER A 26 2.95 21.67 -12.37
N PHE A 27 2.88 20.80 -11.37
CA PHE A 27 3.12 19.36 -11.53
C PHE A 27 2.20 18.76 -12.60
N TYR A 28 0.94 19.18 -12.65
CA TYR A 28 -0.07 18.68 -13.58
C TYR A 28 0.23 19.01 -15.02
N GLU A 29 0.65 20.24 -15.32
CA GLU A 29 1.04 20.65 -16.67
C GLU A 29 2.24 19.82 -17.15
N ARG A 30 3.27 19.66 -16.31
CA ARG A 30 4.43 18.82 -16.66
C ARG A 30 4.08 17.35 -16.87
N LEU A 31 3.17 16.81 -16.05
CA LEU A 31 2.71 15.44 -16.21
C LEU A 31 1.82 15.26 -17.45
N ALA A 32 1.02 16.27 -17.81
CA ALA A 32 0.24 16.28 -19.05
C ALA A 32 1.15 16.31 -20.29
N ASP A 33 2.24 17.09 -20.24
CA ASP A 33 3.16 17.24 -21.36
C ASP A 33 4.07 16.02 -21.53
N HIS A 34 4.62 15.48 -20.44
CA HIS A 34 5.65 14.43 -20.48
C HIS A 34 5.21 13.05 -20.01
N GLY A 35 3.99 12.89 -19.47
CA GLY A 35 3.55 11.64 -18.87
C GLY A 35 3.53 10.45 -19.83
N HIS A 36 3.39 10.69 -21.12
CA HIS A 36 3.40 9.66 -22.17
C HIS A 36 4.81 9.16 -22.51
N GLU A 37 5.83 9.96 -22.24
CA GLU A 37 7.24 9.58 -22.42
C GLU A 37 7.74 8.72 -21.25
N VAL A 38 7.05 8.81 -20.11
CA VAL A 38 7.46 8.20 -18.85
C VAL A 38 6.71 6.89 -18.61
N ILE A 39 5.40 6.86 -18.89
CA ILE A 39 4.51 5.73 -18.61
C ILE A 39 3.85 5.23 -19.89
N CYS A 40 4.16 4.00 -20.27
CA CYS A 40 3.60 3.31 -21.42
C CYS A 40 2.74 2.12 -20.98
N ASP A 41 1.56 1.92 -21.58
CA ASP A 41 0.69 0.77 -21.23
C ASP A 41 1.37 -0.60 -21.48
N GLY A 42 2.27 -0.65 -22.47
CA GLY A 42 3.03 -1.85 -22.81
C GLY A 42 3.94 -2.33 -21.68
N ASP A 43 4.45 -1.42 -20.85
CA ASP A 43 5.29 -1.73 -19.69
C ASP A 43 4.52 -2.59 -18.66
N PHE A 44 3.19 -2.49 -18.65
CA PHE A 44 2.29 -3.18 -17.73
C PHE A 44 1.56 -4.35 -18.35
N ALA A 45 1.85 -4.72 -19.60
CA ALA A 45 1.08 -5.74 -20.33
C ALA A 45 1.08 -7.10 -19.62
N HIS A 46 2.20 -7.47 -18.98
CA HIS A 46 2.35 -8.70 -18.20
C HIS A 46 1.41 -8.81 -17.00
N LEU A 47 0.80 -7.71 -16.55
CA LEU A 47 -0.18 -7.69 -15.46
C LEU A 47 -1.59 -8.11 -15.88
N TYR A 48 -1.83 -8.26 -17.19
CA TYR A 48 -3.16 -8.46 -17.74
C TYR A 48 -3.21 -9.71 -18.60
N SER A 49 -4.36 -10.38 -18.61
CA SER A 49 -4.63 -11.45 -19.57
C SER A 49 -4.75 -10.89 -20.99
N GLU A 50 -4.11 -11.54 -21.96
CA GLU A 50 -4.00 -11.12 -23.36
C GLU A 50 -5.34 -11.07 -24.12
N GLY A 51 -6.36 -11.79 -23.68
CA GLY A 51 -7.64 -11.87 -24.43
C GLY A 51 -8.89 -12.16 -23.61
N LYS A 52 -8.81 -12.13 -22.27
CA LYS A 52 -9.95 -12.47 -21.40
C LYS A 52 -10.49 -11.24 -20.66
N GLY A 53 -11.81 -11.10 -20.69
CA GLY A 53 -12.57 -10.09 -19.94
C GLY A 53 -12.61 -8.70 -20.59
N ARG A 54 -13.36 -7.78 -19.98
CA ARG A 54 -13.46 -6.37 -20.40
C ARG A 54 -12.08 -5.70 -20.37
N PRO A 55 -11.78 -4.77 -21.31
CA PRO A 55 -10.60 -3.91 -21.21
C PRO A 55 -10.62 -3.13 -19.89
N SER A 56 -9.48 -3.09 -19.21
CA SER A 56 -9.30 -2.24 -18.02
C SER A 56 -9.21 -0.77 -18.40
N VAL A 57 -9.27 0.12 -17.41
CA VAL A 57 -8.67 1.45 -17.55
C VAL A 57 -7.20 1.26 -17.97
N PRO A 58 -6.68 2.02 -18.95
CA PRO A 58 -5.28 1.91 -19.35
C PRO A 58 -4.32 2.14 -18.17
N PRO A 59 -3.30 1.29 -17.97
CA PRO A 59 -2.34 1.43 -16.86
C PRO A 59 -1.65 2.80 -16.82
N SER A 60 -1.37 3.41 -17.98
CA SER A 60 -0.76 4.73 -18.06
C SER A 60 -1.65 5.82 -17.45
N VAL A 61 -2.94 5.82 -17.78
CA VAL A 61 -3.95 6.71 -17.16
C VAL A 61 -4.04 6.45 -15.66
N MET A 62 -4.07 5.16 -15.27
CA MET A 62 -4.18 4.74 -13.89
C MET A 62 -3.00 5.22 -13.02
N LEU A 63 -1.77 5.04 -13.52
CA LEU A 63 -0.57 5.46 -12.81
C LEU A 63 -0.40 6.97 -12.74
N ARG A 64 -0.75 7.70 -13.80
CA ARG A 64 -0.77 9.18 -13.74
C ARG A 64 -1.75 9.67 -12.67
N ALA A 65 -2.93 9.04 -12.56
CA ALA A 65 -3.87 9.35 -11.49
C ALA A 65 -3.28 9.04 -10.09
N MET A 66 -2.56 7.93 -9.92
CA MET A 66 -1.87 7.59 -8.67
C MET A 66 -0.74 8.57 -8.33
N MET A 67 -0.01 9.09 -9.33
CA MET A 67 1.00 10.12 -9.13
C MET A 67 0.36 11.43 -8.65
N CYS A 68 -0.76 11.84 -9.24
CA CYS A 68 -1.54 12.98 -8.75
C CYS A 68 -2.02 12.76 -7.31
N ALA A 69 -2.54 11.57 -7.00
CA ALA A 69 -2.97 11.22 -5.65
C ALA A 69 -1.83 11.27 -4.63
N THR A 70 -0.64 10.84 -5.04
CA THR A 70 0.57 10.88 -4.21
C THR A 70 1.03 12.32 -3.99
N HIS A 71 1.02 13.14 -5.04
CA HIS A 71 1.38 14.56 -4.97
C HIS A 71 0.45 15.34 -4.02
N ASP A 72 -0.86 15.09 -4.10
CA ASP A 72 -1.87 15.79 -3.32
C ASP A 72 -2.24 15.11 -1.99
N ARG A 73 -1.67 13.94 -1.72
CA ARG A 73 -1.93 13.12 -0.52
C ARG A 73 -3.42 12.80 -0.31
N THR A 74 -4.09 12.36 -1.37
CA THR A 74 -5.54 12.07 -1.35
C THR A 74 -5.84 10.59 -1.07
N SER A 75 -6.99 10.32 -0.44
CA SER A 75 -7.52 8.96 -0.31
C SER A 75 -8.08 8.44 -1.65
N ASP A 76 -8.27 7.12 -1.81
CA ASP A 76 -8.84 6.56 -3.04
C ASP A 76 -10.25 7.10 -3.35
N ALA A 77 -11.04 7.43 -2.31
CA ALA A 77 -12.36 8.02 -2.48
C ALA A 77 -12.28 9.45 -3.04
N GLU A 78 -11.39 10.29 -2.51
CA GLU A 78 -11.18 11.65 -3.02
C GLU A 78 -10.51 11.63 -4.39
N THR A 79 -9.55 10.73 -4.59
CA THR A 79 -8.88 10.49 -5.88
C THR A 79 -9.91 10.16 -6.95
N SER A 80 -10.83 9.23 -6.66
CA SER A 80 -11.94 8.90 -7.56
C SER A 80 -12.77 10.12 -7.94
N ARG A 81 -13.14 10.96 -6.97
CA ARG A 81 -13.85 12.22 -7.25
C ARG A 81 -13.03 13.14 -8.15
N ARG A 82 -11.75 13.37 -7.84
CA ARG A 82 -10.87 14.27 -8.59
C ARG A 82 -10.66 13.83 -10.04
N THR A 83 -10.52 12.53 -10.30
CA THR A 83 -10.43 12.03 -11.69
C THR A 83 -11.63 12.41 -12.57
N ARG A 84 -12.80 12.68 -11.96
CA ARG A 84 -14.03 13.06 -12.67
C ARG A 84 -14.19 14.57 -12.83
N VAL A 85 -13.78 15.37 -11.84
CA VAL A 85 -14.18 16.79 -11.75
C VAL A 85 -13.04 17.78 -11.91
N ASP A 86 -11.79 17.37 -11.69
CA ASP A 86 -10.65 18.27 -11.64
C ASP A 86 -9.95 18.34 -13.01
N SER A 87 -9.83 19.56 -13.55
CA SER A 87 -9.25 19.80 -14.88
C SER A 87 -7.74 19.60 -14.92
N ASP A 88 -7.03 19.93 -13.84
CA ASP A 88 -5.59 19.70 -13.72
C ASP A 88 -5.32 18.18 -13.74
N TRP A 89 -6.14 17.43 -13.01
CA TRP A 89 -6.06 15.97 -12.99
C TRP A 89 -6.40 15.33 -14.33
N LYS A 90 -7.48 15.76 -14.99
CA LYS A 90 -7.84 15.23 -16.32
C LYS A 90 -6.76 15.52 -17.36
N ALA A 91 -6.17 16.72 -17.34
CA ALA A 91 -5.04 17.04 -18.21
C ALA A 91 -3.83 16.15 -17.91
N ALA A 92 -3.46 15.99 -16.63
CA ALA A 92 -2.33 15.17 -16.22
C ALA A 92 -2.50 13.68 -16.58
N MET A 93 -3.72 13.15 -16.45
CA MET A 93 -4.06 11.78 -16.86
C MET A 93 -4.04 11.59 -18.38
N GLY A 94 -4.09 12.67 -19.16
CA GLY A 94 -4.22 12.62 -20.62
C GLY A 94 -5.60 12.15 -21.07
N VAL A 95 -6.66 12.59 -20.38
CA VAL A 95 -8.04 12.21 -20.70
C VAL A 95 -8.89 13.42 -21.10
N ASP A 96 -9.98 13.12 -21.80
CA ASP A 96 -10.94 14.10 -22.29
C ASP A 96 -11.88 14.56 -21.17
N ASP A 97 -12.57 15.67 -21.40
CA ASP A 97 -13.49 16.21 -20.40
C ASP A 97 -14.70 15.29 -20.14
N TRP A 98 -15.06 14.46 -21.11
CA TRP A 98 -16.12 13.45 -20.99
C TRP A 98 -15.71 12.21 -20.21
N PHE A 99 -14.46 12.12 -19.74
CA PHE A 99 -14.02 11.01 -18.92
C PHE A 99 -14.82 10.95 -17.60
N GLU A 100 -15.50 9.84 -17.38
CA GLU A 100 -16.41 9.63 -16.23
C GLU A 100 -15.67 9.48 -14.88
N GLY A 101 -14.35 9.33 -14.93
CA GLY A 101 -13.49 9.12 -13.78
C GLY A 101 -13.17 7.65 -13.53
N ILE A 102 -12.37 7.41 -12.50
CA ILE A 102 -11.95 6.07 -12.06
C ILE A 102 -12.63 5.77 -10.74
N GLY A 103 -13.28 4.60 -10.62
CA GLY A 103 -13.90 4.18 -9.37
C GLY A 103 -12.87 3.91 -8.27
N ALA A 104 -13.16 4.30 -7.02
CA ALA A 104 -12.22 4.19 -5.89
C ALA A 104 -11.61 2.79 -5.70
N THR A 105 -12.41 1.73 -5.86
CA THR A 105 -11.94 0.33 -5.74
C THR A 105 -10.94 -0.07 -6.82
N THR A 106 -10.93 0.62 -7.97
CA THR A 106 -10.01 0.35 -9.07
C THR A 106 -8.57 0.66 -8.69
N PHE A 107 -8.33 1.67 -7.85
CA PHE A 107 -7.01 2.02 -7.34
C PHE A 107 -6.44 0.89 -6.45
N SER A 108 -7.25 0.37 -5.53
CA SER A 108 -6.88 -0.79 -4.71
C SER A 108 -6.59 -2.03 -5.56
N LEU A 109 -7.42 -2.29 -6.58
CA LEU A 109 -7.21 -3.43 -7.49
C LEU A 109 -5.93 -3.29 -8.31
N MET A 110 -5.60 -2.08 -8.77
CA MET A 110 -4.34 -1.83 -9.47
C MET A 110 -3.14 -2.09 -8.56
N ARG A 111 -3.16 -1.55 -7.33
CA ARG A 111 -2.09 -1.79 -6.35
C ARG A 111 -1.92 -3.28 -6.04
N ALA A 112 -3.03 -3.98 -5.76
CA ALA A 112 -3.00 -5.42 -5.51
C ALA A 112 -2.45 -6.22 -6.71
N ARG A 113 -2.78 -5.80 -7.93
CA ARG A 113 -2.24 -6.42 -9.15
C ARG A 113 -0.74 -6.19 -9.30
N MET A 114 -0.23 -5.00 -9.01
CA MET A 114 1.20 -4.72 -9.08
C MET A 114 1.98 -5.59 -8.07
N VAL A 115 1.48 -5.70 -6.84
CA VAL A 115 2.05 -6.55 -5.78
C VAL A 115 2.03 -8.04 -6.16
N ALA A 116 0.92 -8.53 -6.71
CA ALA A 116 0.79 -9.94 -7.07
C ALA A 116 1.76 -10.40 -8.18
N HIS A 117 2.35 -9.46 -8.92
CA HIS A 117 3.23 -9.73 -10.06
C HIS A 117 4.67 -9.23 -9.84
N ASP A 118 5.05 -8.88 -8.59
CA ASP A 118 6.34 -8.26 -8.24
C ASP A 118 6.70 -7.05 -9.13
N ALA A 119 5.68 -6.38 -9.67
CA ALA A 119 5.80 -5.27 -10.62
C ALA A 119 5.80 -3.89 -9.95
N ASP A 120 5.86 -3.89 -8.62
CA ASP A 120 5.57 -2.80 -7.71
C ASP A 120 6.80 -2.00 -7.29
N GLY A 121 8.01 -2.59 -7.35
CA GLY A 121 9.27 -1.88 -7.09
C GLY A 121 9.96 -1.40 -8.36
N ALA A 122 10.58 -2.33 -9.09
CA ALA A 122 11.53 -2.00 -10.16
C ALA A 122 10.91 -1.26 -11.35
N LEU A 123 9.67 -1.56 -11.71
CA LEU A 123 9.00 -0.88 -12.82
C LEU A 123 8.58 0.54 -12.44
N PHE A 124 8.08 0.70 -11.21
CA PHE A 124 7.73 2.00 -10.66
C PHE A 124 8.96 2.88 -10.46
N GLU A 125 10.06 2.33 -9.96
CA GLU A 125 11.34 3.01 -9.80
C GLU A 125 11.90 3.48 -11.14
N LYS A 126 11.94 2.61 -12.17
CA LYS A 126 12.33 3.01 -13.54
C LYS A 126 11.46 4.12 -14.11
N THR A 127 10.16 4.09 -13.79
CA THR A 127 9.21 5.12 -14.20
C THR A 127 9.49 6.44 -13.48
N LEU A 128 9.77 6.40 -12.18
CA LEU A 128 10.14 7.58 -11.40
C LEU A 128 11.48 8.17 -11.86
N GLU A 129 12.48 7.35 -12.16
CA GLU A 129 13.75 7.79 -12.72
C GLU A 129 13.55 8.56 -14.03
N ARG A 130 12.69 8.06 -14.92
CA ARG A 130 12.30 8.75 -16.16
C ARG A 130 11.59 10.07 -15.85
N ALA A 131 10.68 10.08 -14.88
CA ALA A 131 9.93 11.27 -14.46
C ALA A 131 10.85 12.39 -13.92
N VAL A 132 11.84 12.03 -13.11
CA VAL A 132 12.85 12.97 -12.58
C VAL A 132 13.72 13.50 -13.70
N LYS A 133 14.22 12.63 -14.60
CA LYS A 133 15.01 13.05 -15.78
C LYS A 133 14.25 14.01 -16.69
N LYS A 134 12.92 13.90 -16.76
CA LYS A 134 12.03 14.76 -17.54
C LYS A 134 11.54 16.00 -16.78
N GLY A 135 11.99 16.20 -15.54
CA GLY A 135 11.63 17.37 -14.74
C GLY A 135 10.17 17.38 -14.24
N ILE A 136 9.44 16.27 -14.34
CA ILE A 136 8.09 16.15 -13.76
C ILE A 136 8.21 16.32 -12.23
N PHE A 137 9.16 15.61 -11.63
CA PHE A 137 9.60 15.78 -10.25
C PHE A 137 10.95 16.51 -10.18
N LYS A 138 11.15 17.30 -9.13
CA LYS A 138 12.40 18.05 -8.90
C LYS A 138 13.53 17.19 -8.33
N GLU A 139 13.18 16.17 -7.55
CA GLU A 139 14.12 15.28 -6.84
C GLU A 139 13.57 13.85 -6.84
N PRO A 140 14.42 12.82 -6.69
CA PRO A 140 13.96 11.44 -6.49
C PRO A 140 13.02 11.38 -5.28
N LEU A 141 11.77 11.02 -5.54
CA LEU A 141 10.77 10.86 -4.49
C LEU A 141 11.14 9.63 -3.65
N THR A 142 11.72 9.85 -2.47
CA THR A 142 11.73 8.82 -1.43
C THR A 142 10.36 8.85 -0.78
N ALA A 143 9.38 8.21 -1.42
CA ALA A 143 8.11 7.95 -0.76
C ALA A 143 8.38 6.91 0.32
N ILE A 144 8.62 7.37 1.55
CA ILE A 144 8.48 6.51 2.72
C ILE A 144 6.99 6.17 2.77
N ILE A 145 6.62 5.05 2.16
CA ILE A 145 5.32 4.43 2.37
C ILE A 145 5.37 3.83 3.76
N ASP A 146 5.37 4.69 4.78
CA ASP A 146 4.85 4.25 6.06
C ASP A 146 3.39 3.91 5.74
N SER A 147 3.04 2.65 5.97
CA SER A 147 1.76 2.01 5.61
C SER A 147 0.69 3.05 5.29
N SER A 148 0.30 3.19 4.01
CA SER A 148 -0.91 3.96 3.69
C SER A 148 -1.98 3.49 4.68
N PRO A 149 -2.63 4.38 5.46
CA PRO A 149 -3.71 3.94 6.32
C PRO A 149 -4.85 3.56 5.39
N VAL A 150 -4.83 2.29 4.98
CA VAL A 150 -6.00 1.58 4.49
C VAL A 150 -6.97 1.72 5.66
N HIS A 151 -7.86 2.70 5.58
CA HIS A 151 -9.01 2.83 6.47
C HIS A 151 -10.01 1.72 6.13
N GLY A 152 -9.52 0.48 6.09
CA GLY A 152 -10.30 -0.73 6.25
C GLY A 152 -10.06 -1.18 7.69
N ALA A 153 -11.12 -1.50 8.41
CA ALA A 153 -11.07 -2.01 9.77
C ALA A 153 -10.47 -3.43 9.86
N GLY A 154 -9.44 -3.74 9.06
CA GLY A 154 -8.56 -4.86 9.29
C GLY A 154 -7.46 -4.39 10.22
N ALA A 155 -7.66 -4.52 11.53
CA ALA A 155 -6.57 -4.40 12.48
C ALA A 155 -5.57 -5.54 12.21
N VAL A 156 -4.63 -5.31 11.29
CA VAL A 156 -3.50 -6.20 11.07
C VAL A 156 -2.62 -6.07 12.32
N ALA A 157 -2.70 -7.08 13.18
CA ALA A 157 -1.92 -7.13 14.39
C ALA A 157 -0.43 -7.20 14.03
N ASP A 158 0.37 -6.31 14.63
CA ASP A 158 1.82 -6.35 14.48
C ASP A 158 2.42 -7.60 15.15
N THR A 159 3.68 -7.95 14.83
CA THR A 159 4.35 -9.13 15.39
C THR A 159 4.35 -9.13 16.93
N TYR A 160 4.54 -7.96 17.55
CA TYR A 160 4.56 -7.80 19.00
C TYR A 160 3.19 -8.10 19.61
N GLU A 161 2.13 -7.59 18.99
CA GLU A 161 0.75 -7.79 19.39
C GLU A 161 0.32 -9.25 19.23
N LEU A 162 0.73 -9.91 18.15
CA LEU A 162 0.49 -11.35 17.96
C LEU A 162 1.14 -12.18 19.07
N VAL A 163 2.42 -11.94 19.37
CA VAL A 163 3.13 -12.68 20.43
C VAL A 163 2.52 -12.40 21.80
N ARG A 164 2.25 -11.13 22.15
CA ARG A 164 1.60 -10.76 23.42
C ARG A 164 0.23 -11.40 23.59
N LYS A 165 -0.63 -11.35 22.56
CA LYS A 165 -1.95 -11.97 22.59
C LYS A 165 -1.86 -13.49 22.71
N MET A 166 -0.92 -14.13 22.01
CA MET A 166 -0.70 -15.57 22.09
C MET A 166 -0.28 -16.00 23.50
N MET A 167 0.71 -15.33 24.10
CA MET A 167 1.13 -15.58 25.49
C MET A 167 -0.03 -15.40 26.47
N GLY A 168 -0.82 -14.33 26.32
CA GLY A 168 -1.98 -14.10 27.18
C GLY A 168 -3.09 -15.13 27.00
N ARG A 169 -3.30 -15.67 25.80
CA ARG A 169 -4.25 -16.78 25.59
C ARG A 169 -3.75 -18.06 26.24
N LEU A 170 -2.47 -18.38 26.04
CA LEU A 170 -1.83 -19.55 26.61
C LEU A 170 -1.89 -19.51 28.15
N ALA A 171 -1.54 -18.37 28.76
CA ALA A 171 -1.59 -18.16 30.21
C ALA A 171 -3.01 -18.21 30.82
N ARG A 172 -4.05 -17.90 30.03
CA ARG A 172 -5.45 -18.07 30.46
C ARG A 172 -5.90 -19.52 30.32
N ALA A 173 -5.56 -20.18 29.22
CA ALA A 173 -5.95 -21.55 28.93
C ALA A 173 -5.35 -22.54 29.92
N LEU A 174 -4.04 -22.41 30.17
CA LEU A 174 -3.29 -23.33 31.03
C LEU A 174 -3.27 -22.93 32.50
N GLY A 175 -3.79 -21.76 32.84
CA GLY A 175 -4.11 -21.41 34.22
C GLY A 175 -3.01 -21.75 35.24
N GLY A 176 -3.33 -22.64 36.18
CA GLY A 176 -2.45 -23.05 37.29
C GLY A 176 -1.30 -23.99 36.90
N HIS A 177 -1.21 -24.43 35.66
CA HIS A 177 -0.07 -25.23 35.16
C HIS A 177 1.19 -24.38 34.96
N PHE A 178 1.07 -23.05 35.00
CA PHE A 178 2.22 -22.15 35.03
C PHE A 178 2.53 -21.69 36.45
N ASP A 179 3.83 -21.44 36.69
CA ASP A 179 4.25 -20.66 37.84
C ASP A 179 3.48 -19.33 37.90
N ALA A 180 3.09 -18.94 39.12
CA ALA A 180 2.25 -17.77 39.34
C ALA A 180 2.90 -16.48 38.82
N GLY A 181 4.22 -16.35 38.94
CA GLY A 181 4.97 -15.21 38.44
C GLY A 181 5.04 -15.18 36.92
N LEU A 182 5.32 -16.34 36.30
CA LEU A 182 5.35 -16.48 34.84
C LEU A 182 4.00 -16.15 34.20
N ARG A 183 2.91 -16.67 34.79
CA ARG A 183 1.54 -16.40 34.35
C ARG A 183 1.16 -14.94 34.48
N ALA A 184 1.47 -14.31 35.63
CA ALA A 184 1.16 -12.91 35.87
C ALA A 184 1.86 -12.01 34.83
N LYS A 185 3.16 -12.25 34.58
CA LYS A 185 3.94 -11.51 33.59
C LYS A 185 3.37 -11.63 32.17
N ALA A 186 2.96 -12.84 31.77
CA ALA A 186 2.35 -13.07 30.47
C ALA A 186 1.00 -12.34 30.30
N LEU A 187 0.18 -12.31 31.35
CA LEU A 187 -1.12 -11.62 31.34
C LEU A 187 -0.96 -10.10 31.32
N GLU A 188 0.01 -9.56 32.05
CA GLU A 188 0.34 -8.14 32.07
C GLU A 188 0.76 -7.64 30.68
N LEU A 189 1.72 -8.33 30.06
CA LEU A 189 2.19 -8.01 28.70
C LEU A 189 1.09 -8.18 27.65
N ALA A 190 0.15 -9.11 27.85
CA ALA A 190 -0.98 -9.29 26.96
C ALA A 190 -2.04 -8.18 27.09
N ALA A 191 -2.13 -7.52 28.24
CA ALA A 191 -3.18 -6.55 28.53
C ALA A 191 -2.91 -5.19 27.89
N ALA A 192 -1.66 -4.75 27.87
CA ALA A 192 -1.30 -3.43 27.37
C ALA A 192 -0.04 -3.45 26.50
N LYS A 193 0.05 -2.47 25.59
CA LYS A 193 1.29 -2.21 24.85
C LYS A 193 2.29 -1.55 25.81
N PRO A 194 3.55 -1.99 25.83
CA PRO A 194 4.55 -1.40 26.71
C PRO A 194 4.92 0.02 26.28
N ASP A 195 5.22 0.84 27.29
CA ASP A 195 5.68 2.22 27.14
C ASP A 195 7.20 2.22 26.91
N ILE A 196 7.59 2.05 25.64
CA ILE A 196 8.98 2.05 25.17
C ILE A 196 9.12 2.99 23.99
N ASP A 197 10.35 3.41 23.68
CA ASP A 197 10.61 4.16 22.45
C ASP A 197 10.50 3.25 21.22
N TRP A 198 9.34 3.32 20.57
CA TRP A 198 9.05 2.56 19.35
C TRP A 198 9.79 3.09 18.10
N GLN A 199 10.43 4.25 18.18
CA GLN A 199 11.23 4.81 17.07
C GLN A 199 12.66 4.25 17.07
N ASP A 200 13.18 3.81 18.22
CA ASP A 200 14.52 3.22 18.32
C ASP A 200 14.51 1.74 17.90
N ALA A 201 15.37 1.40 16.93
CA ALA A 201 15.51 0.03 16.43
C ALA A 201 16.16 -0.92 17.46
N ALA A 202 17.06 -0.43 18.29
CA ALA A 202 17.71 -1.23 19.34
C ALA A 202 16.70 -1.59 20.44
N VAL A 203 15.94 -0.60 20.92
CA VAL A 203 14.90 -0.78 21.96
C VAL A 203 13.81 -1.74 21.49
N ARG A 204 13.35 -1.62 20.24
CA ARG A 204 12.39 -2.57 19.66
C ARG A 204 12.92 -4.00 19.59
N LYS A 205 14.17 -4.17 19.18
CA LYS A 205 14.80 -5.50 19.05
C LYS A 205 15.00 -6.16 20.41
N GLU A 206 15.45 -5.40 21.41
CA GLU A 206 15.58 -5.85 22.78
C GLU A 206 14.23 -6.32 23.33
N HIS A 207 13.19 -5.49 23.19
CA HIS A 207 11.85 -5.85 23.63
C HIS A 207 11.27 -7.07 22.90
N LEU A 208 11.51 -7.21 21.59
CA LEU A 208 11.10 -8.41 20.85
C LEU A 208 11.81 -9.67 21.39
N GLY A 209 13.09 -9.55 21.76
CA GLY A 209 13.86 -10.62 22.40
C GLY A 209 13.19 -11.09 23.69
N GLU A 210 12.85 -10.16 24.58
CA GLU A 210 12.15 -10.46 25.84
C GLU A 210 10.81 -11.19 25.62
N LEU A 211 10.02 -10.74 24.63
CA LEU A 211 8.76 -11.37 24.28
C LEU A 211 8.94 -12.80 23.77
N VAL A 212 9.94 -13.03 22.92
CA VAL A 212 10.23 -14.34 22.33
C VAL A 212 10.77 -15.30 23.39
N GLU A 213 11.67 -14.86 24.26
CA GLU A 213 12.19 -15.68 25.36
C GLU A 213 11.09 -16.09 26.34
N LEU A 214 10.20 -15.15 26.69
CA LEU A 214 9.06 -15.45 27.55
C LEU A 214 8.07 -16.41 26.88
N ALA A 215 7.76 -16.19 25.59
CA ALA A 215 6.89 -17.08 24.82
C ALA A 215 7.49 -18.49 24.70
N ALA A 216 8.79 -18.61 24.45
CA ALA A 216 9.49 -19.90 24.40
C ALA A 216 9.46 -20.62 25.74
N THR A 217 9.63 -19.88 26.85
CA THR A 217 9.53 -20.44 28.20
C THR A 217 8.13 -20.97 28.50
N LEU A 218 7.08 -20.20 28.15
CA LEU A 218 5.68 -20.61 28.30
C LEU A 218 5.33 -21.83 27.43
N LEU A 219 5.84 -21.90 26.19
CA LEU A 219 5.64 -23.05 25.32
C LEU A 219 6.38 -24.28 25.83
N GLY A 220 7.60 -24.12 26.33
CA GLY A 220 8.39 -25.20 26.90
C GLY A 220 7.73 -25.82 28.14
N THR A 221 7.19 -25.00 29.03
CA THR A 221 6.43 -25.50 30.20
C THR A 221 5.12 -26.14 29.79
N ALA A 222 4.39 -25.55 28.85
CA ALA A 222 3.16 -26.15 28.32
C ALA A 222 3.40 -27.52 27.64
N ALA A 223 4.51 -27.67 26.92
CA ALA A 223 4.87 -28.92 26.24
C ALA A 223 5.39 -30.01 27.19
N ALA A 224 5.90 -29.62 28.37
CA ALA A 224 6.39 -30.54 29.39
C ALA A 224 5.26 -31.11 30.28
N GLU A 225 4.04 -30.57 30.19
CA GLU A 225 2.87 -31.01 30.94
C GLU A 225 2.24 -32.26 30.29
N PRO A 226 2.23 -33.42 30.98
CA PRO A 226 1.80 -34.69 30.39
C PRO A 226 0.31 -34.78 30.07
N GLU A 227 -0.55 -33.97 30.72
CA GLU A 227 -2.00 -33.93 30.43
C GLU A 227 -2.34 -33.26 29.08
N LEU A 228 -1.45 -32.41 28.53
CA LEU A 228 -1.66 -31.73 27.24
C LEU A 228 -1.04 -32.47 26.06
N ALA A 229 -0.08 -33.35 26.32
CA ALA A 229 0.52 -34.21 25.29
C ALA A 229 -0.41 -35.35 24.86
N ALA A 230 -1.40 -35.71 25.68
CA ALA A 230 -2.32 -36.83 25.43
C ALA A 230 -3.50 -36.48 24.49
N ASP A 231 -3.81 -35.20 24.30
CA ASP A 231 -4.93 -34.72 23.47
C ASP A 231 -4.49 -34.27 22.04
N ALA A 232 -3.24 -34.55 21.66
CA ALA A 232 -2.65 -34.09 20.39
C ALA A 232 -2.54 -35.17 19.28
N ASP A 233 -3.10 -36.36 19.48
CA ASP A 233 -3.20 -37.44 18.47
C ASP A 233 -4.58 -37.50 17.79
#